data_AF-A0A9X6U6M9-F1
#
_entry.id   AF-A0A9X6U6M9-F1
#
_cell.length_a   1.000
_cell.length_b   1.000
_cell.length_c   1.000
_cell.angle_alpha   90.00
_cell.angle_beta   90.00
_cell.angle_gamma   90.00
#
_symmetry.space_group_name_H-M   'P 1'
#
loop_
_entity.id
_entity.type
_entity.pdbx_description
1 polymer ?
#
loop_
_entity_poly.entity_id
_entity_poly.type
_entity_poly.pdbx_seq_one_letter_code
_entity_poly.pdbx_strand_id
1 'polypeptide(L)'
;MRGPTHVAAGAAFALIAHNYAGIGDDPYLLTAPSIIGALIPDICHQGSTLGRKIPLLSWGINKTFGHRTITHSLIFLFGITAFLKYLVPQYPIIYIGMFIGVLSHLVLDALTPSGIQLLYPLKMKIRFPIYTRTGSMIEYIFFFSLIVIDITLIGGSFKIT
;
A
#
# COMPACT_ATOMS: atom_id res chain seq x y z
N MET A 1 -6.13 -1.89 -7.44
CA MET A 1 -6.78 -0.64 -7.90
C MET A 1 -5.79 0.05 -8.82
N ARG A 2 -6.01 1.31 -9.23
CA ARG A 2 -5.00 2.07 -9.98
C ARG A 2 -3.88 2.55 -9.05
N GLY A 3 -2.68 2.71 -9.59
CA GLY A 3 -1.51 3.22 -8.85
C GLY A 3 -1.76 4.54 -8.10
N PRO A 4 -2.37 5.58 -8.71
CA PRO A 4 -2.70 6.81 -7.98
C PRO A 4 -3.64 6.60 -6.78
N THR A 5 -4.58 5.66 -6.87
CA THR A 5 -5.47 5.28 -5.76
C THR A 5 -4.67 4.68 -4.61
N HIS A 6 -3.69 3.83 -4.90
CA HIS A 6 -2.79 3.28 -3.88
C HIS A 6 -1.90 4.35 -3.24
N VAL A 7 -1.39 5.31 -4.02
CA VAL A 7 -0.60 6.44 -3.48
C VAL A 7 -1.43 7.27 -2.52
N ALA A 8 -2.63 7.70 -2.93
CA ALA A 8 -3.53 8.48 -2.08
C ALA A 8 -3.93 7.69 -0.81
N ALA A 9 -4.21 6.40 -0.93
CA ALA A 9 -4.54 5.58 0.23
C ALA A 9 -3.35 5.40 1.20
N GLY A 10 -2.13 5.22 0.67
CA GLY A 10 -0.92 5.16 1.49
C GLY A 10 -0.67 6.45 2.27
N ALA A 11 -0.93 7.61 1.64
CA ALA A 11 -0.88 8.89 2.31
C ALA A 11 -1.96 9.01 3.41
N ALA A 12 -3.22 8.74 3.05
CA ALA A 12 -4.35 8.84 3.97
C ALA A 12 -4.17 7.94 5.19
N PHE A 13 -3.76 6.69 5.01
CA PHE A 13 -3.56 5.76 6.12
C PHE A 13 -2.43 6.22 7.06
N ALA A 14 -1.34 6.76 6.52
CA ALA A 14 -0.25 7.30 7.34
C ALA A 14 -0.69 8.54 8.12
N LEU A 15 -1.39 9.48 7.47
CA LEU A 15 -1.89 10.69 8.11
C LEU A 15 -2.94 10.37 9.18
N ILE A 16 -3.82 9.39 8.94
CA ILE A 16 -4.79 8.90 9.94
C ILE A 16 -4.05 8.26 11.12
N ALA A 17 -3.05 7.40 10.85
CA ALA A 17 -2.25 6.76 11.88
C ALA A 17 -1.52 7.78 12.77
N HIS A 18 -0.96 8.83 12.17
CA HIS A 18 -0.32 9.91 12.91
C HIS A 18 -1.34 10.71 13.75
N ASN A 19 -2.38 11.27 13.11
CA ASN A 19 -3.31 12.19 13.77
C ASN A 19 -4.20 11.53 14.85
N TYR A 20 -4.55 10.25 14.68
CA TYR A 20 -5.52 9.59 15.56
C TYR A 20 -4.95 8.44 16.38
N ALA A 21 -3.83 7.83 15.97
CA ALA A 21 -3.20 6.74 16.71
C ALA A 21 -1.85 7.14 17.34
N GLY A 22 -1.38 8.38 17.12
CA GLY A 22 -0.11 8.86 17.67
C GLY A 22 1.11 8.13 17.12
N ILE A 23 1.02 7.59 15.89
CA ILE A 23 2.10 6.85 15.26
C ILE A 23 3.03 7.82 14.51
N GLY A 24 4.32 7.79 14.84
CA GLY A 24 5.36 8.58 14.18
C GLY A 24 5.33 10.06 14.59
N ASP A 25 6.48 10.60 14.98
CA ASP A 25 6.53 11.98 15.51
C ASP A 25 6.32 13.05 14.43
N ASP A 26 6.70 12.74 13.19
CA ASP A 26 6.56 13.65 12.04
C ASP A 26 5.64 13.01 10.98
N PRO A 27 4.54 13.69 10.60
CA PRO A 27 3.58 13.16 9.65
C PRO A 27 4.18 12.95 8.27
N TYR A 28 5.10 13.81 7.82
CA TYR A 28 5.72 13.75 6.49
C TYR A 28 6.74 12.61 6.43
N LEU A 29 7.54 12.43 7.47
CA LEU A 29 8.51 11.34 7.57
C LEU A 29 7.84 9.97 7.69
N LEU A 30 6.62 9.89 8.22
CA LEU A 30 5.82 8.66 8.20
C LEU A 30 5.14 8.45 6.82
N THR A 31 4.63 9.52 6.23
CA THR A 31 3.85 9.48 4.98
C THR A 31 4.70 9.11 3.77
N ALA A 32 5.92 9.64 3.66
CA ALA A 32 6.80 9.35 2.54
C ALA A 32 7.10 7.84 2.34
N PRO A 33 7.58 7.09 3.36
CA PRO A 33 7.77 5.65 3.25
C PRO A 33 6.45 4.89 3.07
N SER A 34 5.32 5.40 3.57
CA SER A 34 4.00 4.79 3.32
C SER A 34 3.58 4.88 1.86
N ILE A 35 3.76 6.03 1.22
CA ILE A 35 3.48 6.18 -0.23
C ILE A 35 4.35 5.21 -1.04
N ILE A 36 5.62 5.07 -0.68
CA ILE A 36 6.53 4.12 -1.34
C ILE A 36 6.02 2.68 -1.11
N GLY A 37 5.70 2.32 0.13
CA GLY A 37 5.19 1.00 0.49
C GLY A 37 3.88 0.64 -0.22
N ALA A 38 3.00 1.62 -0.45
CA ALA A 38 1.77 1.42 -1.18
C ALA A 38 1.98 1.10 -2.67
N LEU A 39 3.18 1.33 -3.22
CA LEU A 39 3.51 1.00 -4.62
C LEU A 39 4.35 -0.26 -4.78
N ILE A 40 5.05 -0.69 -3.72
CA ILE A 40 5.97 -1.81 -3.75
C ILE A 40 5.29 -3.15 -4.16
N PRO A 41 4.11 -3.53 -3.63
CA PRO A 41 3.48 -4.80 -4.00
C PRO A 41 3.23 -4.94 -5.51
N ASP A 42 2.97 -3.82 -6.17
CA ASP A 42 2.68 -3.72 -7.60
C ASP A 42 3.91 -3.84 -8.51
N ILE A 43 5.14 -3.93 -7.96
CA ILE A 43 6.36 -4.21 -8.75
C ILE A 43 6.21 -5.46 -9.62
N CYS A 44 5.35 -6.41 -9.22
CA CYS A 44 5.16 -7.68 -9.93
C CYS A 44 4.30 -7.58 -11.20
N HIS A 45 3.71 -6.42 -11.50
CA HIS A 45 2.83 -6.26 -12.64
C HIS A 45 3.43 -5.32 -13.68
N GLN A 46 3.72 -5.85 -14.88
CA GLN A 46 4.28 -5.05 -15.98
C GLN A 46 3.40 -3.87 -16.43
N GLY A 47 2.10 -3.88 -16.10
CA GLY A 47 1.19 -2.76 -16.36
C GLY A 47 1.14 -1.70 -15.24
N SER A 48 1.72 -1.96 -14.07
CA SER A 48 1.72 -1.00 -12.95
C SER A 48 2.77 0.08 -13.16
N THR A 49 2.65 1.19 -12.42
CA THR A 49 3.60 2.30 -12.49
C THR A 49 5.03 1.85 -12.17
N LEU A 50 5.21 0.90 -11.26
CA LEU A 50 6.53 0.44 -10.83
C LEU A 50 7.02 -0.78 -11.63
N GLY A 51 6.14 -1.71 -12.02
CA GLY A 51 6.54 -2.85 -12.85
C GLY A 51 6.90 -2.47 -14.29
N ARG A 52 6.40 -1.35 -14.82
CA ARG A 52 6.91 -0.77 -16.08
C ARG A 52 8.37 -0.31 -15.99
N LYS A 53 8.86 0.05 -14.79
CA LYS A 53 10.23 0.50 -14.57
C LYS A 53 11.22 -0.66 -14.44
N ILE A 54 10.77 -1.87 -14.05
CA ILE A 54 11.62 -3.05 -13.84
C ILE A 54 11.02 -4.31 -14.52
N PRO A 55 10.89 -4.30 -15.86
CA PRO A 55 10.09 -5.31 -16.59
C PRO A 55 10.62 -6.74 -16.46
N LEU A 56 11.94 -6.93 -16.32
CA LEU A 56 12.59 -8.24 -16.12
C LEU A 56 12.13 -8.91 -14.83
N LEU A 57 12.14 -8.16 -13.72
CA LEU A 57 11.71 -8.66 -12.41
C LEU A 57 10.20 -8.95 -12.41
N SER A 58 9.40 -8.05 -12.98
CA SER A 58 7.95 -8.23 -13.10
C SER A 58 7.58 -9.45 -13.95
N TRP A 59 8.30 -9.70 -15.04
CA TRP A 59 8.13 -10.89 -15.87
C TRP A 59 8.42 -12.18 -15.08
N GLY A 60 9.58 -12.24 -14.41
CA GLY A 60 10.03 -13.41 -13.67
C GLY A 60 9.08 -13.80 -12.54
N ILE A 61 8.61 -12.82 -11.76
CA ILE A 61 7.68 -13.07 -10.65
C ILE A 61 6.30 -13.48 -11.17
N ASN A 62 5.77 -12.80 -12.18
CA ASN A 62 4.46 -13.16 -12.73
C ASN A 62 4.48 -14.55 -13.39
N LYS A 63 5.57 -14.92 -14.07
CA LYS A 63 5.69 -16.23 -14.71
C LYS A 63 5.77 -17.38 -13.70
N THR A 64 6.42 -17.15 -12.55
CA THR A 64 6.65 -18.20 -11.54
C THR A 64 5.54 -18.28 -10.49
N PHE A 65 5.03 -17.13 -10.03
CA PHE A 65 4.05 -17.06 -8.94
C PHE A 65 2.68 -16.54 -9.37
N GLY A 66 2.55 -15.93 -10.55
CA GLY A 66 1.32 -15.25 -10.99
C GLY A 66 1.14 -13.85 -10.41
N HIS A 67 0.15 -13.11 -10.94
CA HIS A 67 -0.19 -11.78 -10.45
C HIS A 67 -0.97 -11.85 -9.11
N ARG A 68 -0.65 -10.95 -8.16
CA ARG A 68 -1.28 -10.81 -6.83
C ARG A 68 -1.14 -12.02 -5.91
N THR A 69 0.03 -12.65 -5.95
CA THR A 69 0.37 -13.79 -5.10
C THR A 69 1.39 -13.38 -4.05
N ILE A 70 2.68 -13.65 -4.25
CA ILE A 70 3.70 -13.50 -3.20
C ILE A 70 3.78 -12.07 -2.67
N THR A 71 3.79 -11.04 -3.52
CA THR A 71 3.86 -9.64 -3.05
C THR A 71 2.57 -9.10 -2.45
N HIS A 72 1.48 -9.84 -2.59
CA HIS A 72 0.17 -9.49 -2.04
C HIS A 72 -0.21 -10.39 -0.86
N SER A 73 0.80 -10.83 -0.11
CA SER A 73 0.67 -11.76 1.01
C SER A 73 1.16 -11.18 2.32
N LEU A 74 0.71 -11.77 3.44
CA LEU A 74 1.22 -11.42 4.76
C LEU A 74 2.72 -11.72 4.91
N ILE A 75 3.21 -12.78 4.26
CA ILE A 75 4.64 -13.10 4.27
C ILE A 75 5.45 -11.94 3.66
N PHE A 76 4.97 -11.35 2.57
CA PHE A 76 5.63 -10.19 1.98
C PHE A 76 5.56 -8.95 2.88
N LEU A 77 4.39 -8.65 3.43
CA LEU A 77 4.20 -7.53 4.36
C LEU A 77 5.16 -7.63 5.56
N PHE A 78 5.17 -8.75 6.28
CA PHE A 78 6.04 -8.92 7.44
C PHE A 78 7.51 -9.08 7.04
N GLY A 79 7.79 -9.73 5.90
CA GLY A 79 9.14 -9.93 5.39
C GLY A 79 9.83 -8.62 5.02
N ILE A 80 9.17 -7.73 4.27
CA ILE A 80 9.74 -6.44 3.90
C ILE A 80 9.93 -5.54 5.12
N THR A 81 8.98 -5.55 6.07
CA THR A 81 9.09 -4.79 7.32
C THR A 81 10.23 -5.31 8.19
N ALA A 82 10.38 -6.63 8.34
CA ALA A 82 11.46 -7.23 9.11
C ALA A 82 12.83 -6.95 8.46
N PHE A 83 12.91 -7.02 7.13
CA PHE A 83 14.12 -6.68 6.38
C PHE A 83 14.54 -5.23 6.58
N LEU A 84 13.62 -4.27 6.46
CA LEU A 84 13.91 -2.86 6.72
C LEU A 84 14.28 -2.60 8.17
N LYS A 85 13.59 -3.25 9.13
CA LYS A 85 13.95 -3.17 10.55
C LYS A 85 15.38 -3.66 10.80
N TYR A 86 15.84 -4.68 10.08
CA TYR A 86 17.22 -5.16 10.18
C TYR A 86 18.24 -4.17 9.58
N LEU A 87 17.92 -3.54 8.44
CA LEU A 87 18.83 -2.61 7.76
C LEU A 87 18.94 -1.23 8.44
N VAL A 88 17.81 -0.71 8.94
CA VAL A 88 17.71 0.64 9.51
C VAL A 88 16.98 0.60 10.87
N PRO A 89 17.46 -0.18 11.86
CA PRO A 89 16.78 -0.35 13.14
C PRO A 89 16.58 0.97 13.91
N GLN A 90 17.49 1.93 13.72
CA GLN A 90 17.46 3.25 14.34
C GLN A 90 16.39 4.19 13.77
N TYR A 91 15.76 3.85 12.64
CA TYR A 91 14.75 4.66 11.97
C TYR A 91 13.38 3.94 11.92
N PRO A 92 12.69 3.79 13.07
CA PRO A 92 11.40 3.09 13.15
C PRO A 92 10.33 3.63 12.22
N ILE A 93 10.30 4.95 12.05
CA ILE A 93 9.35 5.64 11.18
C ILE A 93 9.39 5.14 9.73
N ILE A 94 10.56 4.69 9.24
CA ILE A 94 10.71 4.17 7.87
C ILE A 94 9.99 2.83 7.70
N TYR A 95 10.28 1.84 8.56
CA TYR A 95 9.68 0.51 8.41
C TYR A 95 8.22 0.46 8.89
N ILE A 96 7.82 1.34 9.82
CA ILE A 96 6.41 1.51 10.21
C ILE A 96 5.62 2.14 9.05
N GLY A 97 6.12 3.24 8.47
CA GLY A 97 5.48 3.85 7.30
C GLY A 97 5.39 2.86 6.15
N MET A 98 6.46 2.12 5.84
CA MET A 98 6.45 1.06 4.83
C MET A 98 5.36 0.01 5.10
N PHE A 99 5.23 -0.44 6.35
CA PHE A 99 4.20 -1.40 6.75
C PHE A 99 2.79 -0.86 6.49
N ILE A 100 2.51 0.38 6.89
CA ILE A 100 1.22 1.05 6.67
C ILE A 100 0.92 1.14 5.17
N GLY A 101 1.91 1.53 4.37
CA GLY A 101 1.81 1.62 2.92
C GLY A 101 1.44 0.29 2.28
N VAL A 102 2.23 -0.75 2.54
CA VAL A 102 1.98 -2.09 2.01
C VAL A 102 0.63 -2.62 2.48
N LEU A 103 0.27 -2.44 3.75
CA LEU A 103 -1.02 -2.86 4.29
C LEU A 103 -2.18 -2.17 3.56
N SER A 104 -2.10 -0.86 3.33
CA SER A 104 -3.12 -0.11 2.58
C SER A 104 -3.30 -0.68 1.16
N HIS A 105 -2.20 -1.04 0.48
CA HIS A 105 -2.26 -1.69 -0.82
C HIS A 105 -3.01 -3.01 -0.79
N LEU A 106 -2.69 -3.88 0.17
CA LEU A 106 -3.36 -5.17 0.34
C LEU A 106 -4.86 -5.01 0.59
N VAL A 107 -5.25 -4.07 1.45
CA VAL A 107 -6.66 -3.77 1.75
C VAL A 107 -7.38 -3.31 0.47
N LEU A 108 -6.80 -2.37 -0.27
CA LEU A 108 -7.39 -1.85 -1.51
C LEU A 108 -7.54 -2.94 -2.58
N ASP A 109 -6.56 -3.83 -2.72
CA ASP A 109 -6.66 -4.90 -3.69
C ASP A 109 -7.59 -6.04 -3.27
N ALA A 110 -7.79 -6.27 -1.97
CA ALA A 110 -8.85 -7.13 -1.45
C ALA A 110 -10.26 -6.56 -1.73
N LEU A 111 -10.40 -5.24 -1.94
CA LEU A 111 -11.63 -4.55 -2.35
C LEU A 111 -11.87 -4.59 -3.87
N THR A 112 -11.16 -5.44 -4.62
CA THR A 112 -11.37 -5.64 -6.07
C THR A 112 -11.99 -7.02 -6.35
N PRO A 113 -12.68 -7.21 -7.49
CA PRO A 113 -13.29 -8.49 -7.84
C PRO A 113 -12.30 -9.66 -7.83
N SER A 114 -11.04 -9.41 -8.19
CA SER A 114 -9.99 -10.43 -8.27
C SER A 114 -9.45 -10.88 -6.92
N GLY A 115 -9.61 -10.06 -5.87
CA GLY A 115 -9.00 -10.29 -4.55
C GLY A 115 -7.47 -10.41 -4.57
N ILE A 116 -6.93 -10.94 -3.47
CA ILE A 116 -5.49 -11.20 -3.27
C ILE A 116 -5.26 -12.57 -2.62
N GLN A 117 -4.10 -13.18 -2.85
CA GLN A 117 -3.70 -14.41 -2.16
C GLN A 117 -2.99 -14.08 -0.83
N LEU A 118 -3.75 -13.50 0.11
CA LEU A 118 -3.22 -12.97 1.37
C LEU A 118 -2.45 -14.01 2.20
N LEU A 119 -2.88 -15.28 2.15
CA LEU A 119 -2.29 -16.41 2.87
C LEU A 119 -1.36 -17.27 2.00
N TYR A 120 -0.75 -16.70 0.96
CA TYR A 120 0.30 -17.39 0.19
C TYR A 120 1.29 -18.11 1.14
N PRO A 121 1.64 -19.40 0.90
CA PRO A 121 1.45 -20.17 -0.34
C PRO A 121 0.09 -20.87 -0.49
N LEU A 122 -0.85 -20.72 0.45
CA LEU A 122 -2.20 -21.27 0.28
C LEU A 122 -2.87 -20.61 -0.92
N LYS A 123 -3.38 -21.38 -1.88
CA LYS A 123 -3.95 -20.89 -3.15
C LYS A 123 -5.30 -20.17 -3.00
N MET A 124 -5.74 -19.90 -1.78
CA MET A 124 -7.00 -19.23 -1.47
C MET A 124 -6.87 -17.72 -1.71
N LYS A 125 -7.79 -17.18 -2.51
CA LYS A 125 -7.93 -15.73 -2.69
C LYS A 125 -8.94 -15.18 -1.69
N ILE A 126 -8.55 -14.13 -0.99
CA ILE A 126 -9.38 -13.38 -0.06
C ILE A 126 -9.80 -12.09 -0.74
N ARG A 127 -11.09 -11.75 -0.60
CA ARG A 127 -11.68 -10.49 -1.04
C ARG A 127 -12.78 -10.07 -0.06
N PHE A 128 -13.08 -8.78 -0.03
CA PHE A 128 -14.21 -8.26 0.73
C PHE A 128 -15.56 -8.56 0.03
N PRO A 129 -16.67 -8.63 0.77
CA PRO A 129 -18.01 -8.83 0.20
C PRO A 129 -18.46 -7.63 -0.65
N ILE A 130 -17.99 -6.43 -0.30
CA ILE A 130 -18.16 -5.21 -1.08
C ILE A 130 -16.86 -4.96 -1.86
N TYR A 131 -16.97 -4.74 -3.17
CA TYR A 131 -15.82 -4.53 -4.04
C TYR A 131 -16.13 -3.53 -5.17
N THR A 132 -15.08 -2.91 -5.71
CA THR A 132 -15.16 -1.98 -6.83
C THR A 132 -14.26 -2.43 -7.99
N ARG A 133 -14.68 -2.15 -9.22
CA ARG A 133 -13.89 -2.48 -10.43
C ARG A 133 -12.83 -1.40 -10.67
N THR A 134 -11.64 -1.83 -11.07
CA THR A 134 -10.58 -0.92 -11.50
C THR A 134 -11.05 -0.07 -12.69
N GLY A 135 -10.86 1.24 -12.62
CA GLY A 135 -11.28 2.22 -13.61
C GLY A 135 -12.77 2.60 -13.54
N SER A 136 -13.52 2.11 -12.55
CA SER A 136 -14.94 2.47 -12.39
C SER A 136 -15.12 3.87 -11.80
N MET A 137 -16.30 4.47 -12.01
CA MET A 137 -16.65 5.76 -11.42
C MET A 137 -16.54 5.76 -9.89
N ILE A 138 -16.89 4.63 -9.24
CA ILE A 138 -16.77 4.47 -7.78
C ILE A 138 -15.31 4.57 -7.35
N GLU A 139 -14.36 3.99 -8.10
CA GLU A 139 -12.93 4.13 -7.78
C GLU A 139 -12.48 5.59 -7.91
N TYR A 140 -12.93 6.33 -8.92
CA TYR A 140 -12.61 7.75 -9.04
C TYR A 140 -13.15 8.57 -7.87
N ILE A 141 -14.41 8.36 -7.48
CA ILE A 141 -15.01 9.01 -6.31
C ILE A 141 -14.19 8.68 -5.06
N PHE A 142 -13.83 7.41 -4.86
CA PHE A 142 -13.00 6.99 -3.75
C PHE A 142 -11.63 7.66 -3.76
N PHE A 143 -10.95 7.71 -4.91
CA PHE A 143 -9.67 8.41 -5.08
C PHE A 143 -9.79 9.89 -4.72
N PHE A 144 -10.77 10.62 -5.25
CA PHE A 144 -10.95 12.03 -4.91
C PHE A 144 -11.28 12.24 -3.42
N SER A 145 -12.05 11.32 -2.81
CA SER A 145 -12.31 11.39 -1.36
C SER A 145 -11.03 11.23 -0.53
N LEU A 146 -10.10 10.36 -0.94
CA LEU A 146 -8.80 10.21 -0.29
C LEU A 146 -7.97 11.50 -0.39
N ILE A 147 -7.96 12.16 -1.56
CA ILE A 147 -7.25 13.43 -1.73
C ILE A 147 -7.83 14.53 -0.83
N VAL A 148 -9.16 14.61 -0.70
CA VAL A 148 -9.79 15.57 0.23
C VAL A 148 -9.39 15.25 1.67
N ILE A 149 -9.41 13.98 2.07
CA ILE A 149 -8.96 13.53 3.39
C ILE A 149 -7.50 13.94 3.63
N ASP A 150 -6.59 13.65 2.70
CA ASP A 150 -5.17 14.01 2.81
C ASP A 150 -5.00 15.52 3.06
N ILE A 151 -5.66 16.36 2.26
CA ILE A 151 -5.59 17.83 2.41
C ILE A 151 -6.10 18.26 3.79
N THR A 152 -7.21 17.70 4.26
CA THR A 152 -7.77 18.05 5.57
C THR A 152 -6.87 17.62 6.73
N LEU A 153 -6.27 16.43 6.65
CA LEU A 153 -5.42 15.89 7.71
C LEU A 153 -4.07 16.60 7.75
N ILE A 154 -3.50 16.97 6.60
CA ILE A 154 -2.30 17.82 6.55
C ILE A 154 -2.56 19.14 7.27
N GLY A 155 -3.71 19.79 7.00
CA GLY A 155 -4.12 21.02 7.69
C GLY A 155 -4.35 20.85 9.20
N GLY A 156 -4.78 19.66 9.64
CA GLY A 156 -4.97 19.30 11.04
C GLY A 156 -3.66 19.04 11.78
N SER A 157 -2.69 18.38 11.14
CA SER A 157 -1.39 18.06 11.73
C SER A 157 -0.62 19.31 12.19
N PHE A 158 -0.81 20.47 11.54
CA PHE A 158 -0.20 21.74 11.94
C PHE A 158 -0.71 22.31 13.27
N LYS A 159 -1.84 21.81 13.80
CA LYS A 159 -2.42 22.33 15.05
C LYS A 159 -2.00 21.55 16.30
N ILE A 160 -1.36 20.39 16.12
CA ILE A 160 -1.02 19.46 17.22
C ILE A 160 0.45 19.61 17.65
N THR A 161 1.29 20.25 16.82
CA THR A 161 2.66 20.68 17.14
C THR A 161 2.70 22.10 17.68
#